data_AF-A0A337S622-F1
#
_entry.id   AF-A0A337S622-F1
#
_cell.length_a   1.000
_cell.length_b   1.000
_cell.length_c   1.000
_cell.angle_alpha   90.00
_cell.angle_beta   90.00
_cell.angle_gamma   90.00
#
_symmetry.space_group_name_H-M   'P 1'
#
loop_
_entity.id
_entity.type
_entity.pdbx_description
1 polymer ?
#
loop_
_entity_poly.entity_id
_entity_poly.type
_entity_poly.pdbx_seq_one_letter_code
_entity_poly.pdbx_strand_id
1 'polypeptide(L)'
;MKPPVSEGANHQEQHGSHLQASSVAAFCSPTLSAPMGSDPPTACCFSYALRKLPRNFVVDYFETSSLCSQPAVVFQTKRGRQVCANPSDSWVQEYMDDLELN
;
A
#
# COMPACT_ATOMS: atom_id res chain seq x y z
N MET A 1 -1.66 14.60 15.87
CA MET A 1 -1.78 15.60 14.79
C MET A 1 -2.02 14.84 13.49
N LYS A 2 -3.26 14.87 12.99
CA LYS A 2 -3.67 14.25 11.72
C LYS A 2 -4.24 15.39 10.88
N PRO A 3 -3.80 15.62 9.63
CA PRO A 3 -4.29 16.77 8.88
C PRO A 3 -5.78 16.57 8.53
N PRO A 4 -6.57 17.65 8.48
CA PRO A 4 -7.95 17.59 8.03
C PRO A 4 -7.99 17.49 6.49
N VAL A 5 -8.76 16.56 5.96
CA VAL A 5 -9.06 16.49 4.52
C VAL A 5 -9.86 17.74 4.17
N SER A 6 -9.32 18.56 3.26
CA SER A 6 -9.92 19.81 2.81
C SER A 6 -10.83 19.52 1.63
N GLU A 7 -12.11 19.83 1.79
CA GLU A 7 -13.13 19.76 0.74
C GLU A 7 -12.98 21.01 -0.15
N GLY A 8 -12.37 20.83 -1.33
CA GLY A 8 -12.09 21.91 -2.28
C GLY A 8 -13.15 22.00 -3.37
N ALA A 9 -14.01 23.01 -3.28
CA ALA A 9 -14.94 23.38 -4.34
C ALA A 9 -14.25 24.22 -5.45
N ASN A 10 -14.60 23.88 -6.69
CA ASN A 10 -14.73 24.75 -7.88
C ASN A 10 -13.48 25.43 -8.48
N HIS A 11 -13.19 25.13 -9.75
CA HIS A 11 -13.06 26.14 -10.83
C HIS A 11 -12.96 25.42 -12.18
N GLN A 12 -14.01 25.50 -12.99
CA GLN A 12 -13.98 25.02 -14.38
C GLN A 12 -13.84 26.23 -15.31
N GLU A 13 -12.64 26.42 -15.84
CA GLU A 13 -12.31 27.40 -16.88
C GLU A 13 -12.86 26.95 -18.24
N GLN A 14 -13.45 27.90 -18.95
CA GLN A 14 -14.13 27.73 -20.22
C GLN A 14 -13.13 27.83 -21.38
N HIS A 15 -13.14 26.87 -22.29
CA HIS A 15 -12.61 27.09 -23.65
C HIS A 15 -13.72 26.84 -24.66
N GLY A 16 -14.32 27.94 -25.14
CA GLY A 16 -15.08 27.92 -26.38
C GLY A 16 -14.13 27.85 -27.57
N SER A 17 -14.55 27.19 -28.66
CA SER A 17 -14.29 27.60 -30.05
C SER A 17 -14.95 26.67 -31.07
N HIS A 18 -15.82 27.29 -31.87
CA HIS A 18 -16.04 27.10 -33.31
C HIS A 18 -16.89 25.90 -33.84
N LEU A 19 -18.05 26.23 -34.40
CA LEU A 19 -18.94 25.37 -35.19
C LEU A 19 -18.33 24.98 -36.55
N GLN A 20 -18.41 23.69 -36.91
CA GLN A 20 -18.84 23.26 -38.25
C GLN A 20 -19.61 21.93 -38.16
N ALA A 21 -20.67 21.83 -38.97
CA ALA A 21 -21.64 20.73 -38.99
C ALA A 21 -21.19 19.54 -39.84
N SER A 22 -21.36 18.31 -39.33
CA SER A 22 -21.63 17.06 -40.06
C SER A 22 -21.87 15.93 -39.04
N SER A 23 -23.12 15.47 -38.93
CA SER A 23 -23.57 14.54 -37.89
C SER A 23 -23.43 13.07 -38.29
N VAL A 24 -22.43 12.38 -37.72
CA VAL A 24 -22.55 10.98 -37.29
C VAL A 24 -22.00 10.94 -35.87
N ALA A 25 -22.89 10.78 -34.88
CA ALA A 25 -22.49 10.69 -33.49
C ALA A 25 -21.79 9.33 -33.25
N ALA A 26 -20.47 9.30 -33.32
CA ALA A 26 -19.70 8.24 -32.72
C ALA A 26 -19.87 8.36 -31.20
N PHE A 27 -20.67 7.46 -30.61
CA PHE A 27 -20.76 7.32 -29.16
C PHE A 27 -19.43 6.75 -28.66
N CYS A 28 -18.46 7.63 -28.43
CA CYS A 28 -17.32 7.31 -27.60
C CYS A 28 -17.86 7.08 -26.19
N SER A 29 -18.02 5.82 -25.79
CA SER A 29 -18.23 5.49 -24.39
C SER A 29 -17.06 6.09 -23.62
N PRO A 30 -17.28 6.96 -22.62
CA PRO A 30 -16.21 7.25 -21.69
C PRO A 30 -15.92 5.95 -20.95
N THR A 31 -14.87 5.23 -21.36
CA THR A 31 -14.24 4.26 -20.48
C THR A 31 -13.76 5.08 -19.30
N LEU A 32 -14.52 5.07 -18.20
CA LEU A 32 -14.11 5.62 -16.93
C LEU A 32 -12.91 4.81 -16.48
N SER A 33 -11.75 5.23 -16.96
CA SER A 33 -10.47 4.82 -16.41
C SER A 33 -10.43 5.52 -15.06
N ALA A 34 -10.84 4.83 -14.00
CA ALA A 34 -10.52 5.30 -12.67
C ALA A 34 -9.00 5.54 -12.65
N PRO A 35 -8.51 6.71 -12.19
CA PRO A 35 -7.12 6.79 -11.82
C PRO A 35 -6.96 5.70 -10.76
N MET A 36 -6.31 4.59 -11.13
CA MET A 36 -5.82 3.63 -10.15
C MET A 36 -4.92 4.49 -9.28
N GLY A 37 -5.40 4.82 -8.09
CA GLY A 37 -4.71 5.69 -7.16
C GLY A 37 -3.27 5.20 -7.12
N SER A 38 -2.35 6.12 -7.36
CA SER A 38 -0.92 5.90 -7.16
C SER A 38 -0.63 5.84 -5.66
N ASP A 39 -1.41 5.03 -4.94
CA ASP A 39 -1.01 4.56 -3.64
C ASP A 39 0.19 3.64 -3.92
N PRO A 40 1.36 3.90 -3.32
CA PRO A 40 2.48 2.98 -3.43
C PRO A 40 1.98 1.58 -3.07
N PRO A 41 2.40 0.53 -3.79
CA PRO A 41 1.88 -0.81 -3.55
C PRO A 41 2.06 -1.16 -2.07
N THR A 42 0.92 -1.24 -1.36
CA THR A 42 0.91 -1.63 0.04
C THR A 42 1.50 -3.04 0.12
N ALA A 43 2.65 -3.19 0.76
CA ALA A 43 3.29 -4.49 0.93
C ALA A 43 2.41 -5.35 1.86
N CYS A 44 1.67 -6.29 1.28
CA CYS A 44 0.88 -7.27 2.00
C CYS A 44 1.53 -8.66 1.96
N CYS A 45 1.33 -9.41 3.04
CA CYS A 45 1.75 -10.80 3.13
C CYS A 45 0.57 -11.73 2.79
N PHE A 46 0.81 -12.72 1.93
CA PHE A 46 -0.18 -13.76 1.59
C PHE A 46 0.11 -15.09 2.28
N SER A 47 1.34 -15.26 2.80
CA SER A 47 1.79 -16.44 3.52
C SER A 47 2.85 -16.07 4.56
N TYR A 48 2.97 -16.86 5.60
CA TYR A 48 3.99 -16.69 6.64
C TYR A 48 5.16 -17.65 6.46
N ALA A 49 6.29 -17.30 7.05
CA ALA A 49 7.44 -18.18 7.17
C ALA A 49 7.07 -19.44 7.97
N LEU A 50 7.30 -20.62 7.37
CA LEU A 50 7.04 -21.90 8.02
C LEU A 50 8.07 -22.26 9.09
N ARG A 51 9.18 -21.53 9.17
CA ARG A 51 10.31 -21.79 10.07
C ARG A 51 10.72 -20.51 10.77
N LYS A 52 11.04 -20.62 12.06
CA LYS A 52 11.64 -19.53 12.85
C LYS A 52 12.94 -19.09 12.18
N LEU A 53 13.05 -17.79 11.92
CA LEU A 53 14.27 -17.17 11.44
C LEU A 53 15.32 -17.19 12.57
N PRO A 54 16.59 -17.47 12.29
CA PRO A 54 17.63 -17.29 13.30
C PRO A 54 17.78 -15.81 13.68
N ARG A 55 17.67 -15.47 14.98
CA ARG A 55 17.66 -14.09 15.51
C ARG A 55 18.82 -13.24 14.99
N ASN A 56 20.00 -13.85 14.89
CA ASN A 56 21.24 -13.22 14.46
C ASN A 56 21.21 -12.71 13.01
N PHE A 57 20.24 -13.14 12.19
CA PHE A 57 20.06 -12.65 10.83
C PHE A 57 19.03 -11.54 10.70
N VAL A 58 18.18 -11.32 11.71
CA VAL A 58 17.17 -10.28 11.71
C VAL A 58 17.80 -8.97 12.19
N VAL A 59 17.58 -7.89 11.44
CA VAL A 59 18.12 -6.55 11.76
C VAL A 59 17.06 -5.51 12.01
N ASP A 60 15.86 -5.71 11.47
CA ASP A 60 14.77 -4.76 11.57
C ASP A 60 13.43 -5.46 11.27
N TYR A 61 12.33 -4.79 11.55
CA TYR A 61 10.99 -5.24 11.19
C TYR A 61 10.05 -4.06 10.90
N PHE A 62 8.96 -4.35 10.20
CA PHE A 62 7.84 -3.44 10.09
C PHE A 62 6.53 -4.21 10.03
N GLU A 63 5.45 -3.58 10.47
CA GLU A 63 4.10 -4.13 10.36
C GLU A 63 3.51 -3.82 8.99
N THR A 64 2.77 -4.77 8.43
CA THR A 64 1.99 -4.53 7.21
C THR A 64 0.79 -3.64 7.49
N SER A 65 0.31 -2.92 6.47
CA SER A 65 -0.87 -2.08 6.59
C SER A 65 -2.12 -2.84 7.02
N SER A 66 -2.99 -2.19 7.78
CA SER A 66 -4.32 -2.69 8.14
C SER A 66 -5.26 -2.87 6.96
N LEU A 67 -4.90 -2.34 5.78
CA LEU A 67 -5.61 -2.58 4.52
C LEU A 67 -5.41 -4.01 3.98
N CYS A 68 -4.39 -4.72 4.47
CA CYS A 68 -4.15 -6.10 4.09
C CYS A 68 -5.21 -7.03 4.69
N SER A 69 -5.56 -8.10 3.98
CA SER A 69 -6.57 -9.07 4.41
C SER A 69 -6.17 -9.85 5.67
N GLN A 70 -4.89 -9.86 6.01
CA GLN A 70 -4.37 -10.49 7.22
C GLN A 70 -3.24 -9.64 7.83
N PRO A 71 -3.15 -9.59 9.17
CA PRO A 71 -2.07 -8.89 9.85
C PRO A 71 -0.75 -9.66 9.71
N ALA A 72 0.34 -8.95 9.43
CA ALA A 72 1.65 -9.56 9.29
C ALA A 72 2.76 -8.63 9.78
N VAL A 73 3.86 -9.25 10.20
CA VAL A 73 5.13 -8.57 10.47
C VAL A 73 6.13 -9.00 9.39
N VAL A 74 6.86 -8.05 8.84
CA VAL A 74 7.91 -8.31 7.85
C VAL A 74 9.27 -8.09 8.49
N PHE A 75 10.05 -9.16 8.64
CA PHE A 75 11.42 -9.06 9.12
C PHE A 75 12.38 -8.75 7.97
N GLN A 76 13.23 -7.74 8.19
CA GLN A 76 14.37 -7.44 7.35
C GLN A 76 15.59 -8.22 7.85
N THR A 77 16.23 -8.95 6.96
CA THR A 77 17.45 -9.70 7.29
C THR A 77 18.72 -8.95 6.90
N LYS A 78 19.86 -9.31 7.50
CA LYS A 78 21.21 -8.80 7.15
C LYS A 78 21.54 -8.90 5.65
N ARG A 79 20.90 -9.84 4.94
CA ARG A 79 21.08 -10.06 3.50
C ARG A 79 20.11 -9.26 2.63
N GLY A 80 19.35 -8.32 3.22
CA GLY A 80 18.35 -7.50 2.53
C GLY A 80 17.06 -8.25 2.17
N ARG A 81 16.87 -9.49 2.63
CA ARG A 81 15.62 -10.23 2.38
C ARG A 81 14.53 -9.75 3.33
N GLN A 82 13.31 -9.71 2.83
CA GLN A 82 12.08 -9.46 3.58
C GLN A 82 11.32 -10.77 3.76
N VAL A 83 10.91 -11.07 4.99
CA VAL A 83 10.24 -12.33 5.32
C VAL A 83 9.00 -12.04 6.15
N CYS A 84 7.84 -12.42 5.63
CA CYS A 84 6.56 -12.36 6.33
C CYS A 84 6.50 -13.36 7.48
N ALA A 85 6.05 -12.93 8.64
CA ALA A 85 5.86 -13.74 9.83
C ALA A 85 4.50 -13.42 10.49
N ASN A 86 3.96 -14.42 11.21
CA ASN A 86 2.66 -14.30 11.87
C ASN A 86 2.82 -13.57 13.21
N PRO A 87 2.16 -12.41 13.46
CA PRO A 87 2.27 -11.68 14.71
C PRO A 87 1.76 -12.46 15.94
N SER A 88 0.99 -13.53 15.73
CA SER A 88 0.52 -14.41 16.81
C SER A 88 1.56 -15.45 17.26
N ASP A 89 2.66 -15.63 16.53
CA ASP A 89 3.71 -16.56 16.92
C ASP A 89 4.57 -15.95 18.04
N SER A 90 4.83 -16.71 19.10
CA SER A 90 5.60 -16.22 20.26
C SER A 90 7.02 -15.74 19.89
N TRP A 91 7.68 -16.41 18.94
CA TRP A 91 9.02 -16.01 18.49
C TRP A 91 9.03 -14.70 17.70
N VAL A 92 7.91 -14.34 17.07
CA VAL A 92 7.77 -13.09 16.33
C VAL A 92 7.68 -11.94 17.32
N GLN A 93 6.84 -12.10 18.36
CA GLN A 93 6.71 -11.13 19.45
C GLN A 93 8.05 -10.92 20.18
N GLU A 94 8.74 -12.01 20.53
CA GLU A 94 10.09 -11.95 21.11
C GLU A 94 11.06 -11.12 20.25
N TYR A 95 10.99 -11.26 18.92
CA TYR A 95 11.91 -10.53 18.03
C TYR A 95 11.52 -9.07 17.86
N MET A 96 10.23 -8.75 17.88
CA MET A 96 9.75 -7.36 17.88
C MET A 96 10.24 -6.65 19.14
N ASP A 97 10.00 -7.25 20.32
CA ASP A 97 10.42 -6.71 21.60
C ASP A 97 11.95 -6.51 21.66
N ASP A 98 12.72 -7.51 21.22
CA ASP A 98 14.19 -7.42 21.16
C ASP A 98 14.67 -6.24 20.27
N LEU A 99 13.96 -5.95 19.18
CA LEU A 99 14.33 -4.91 18.21
C LEU A 99 13.87 -3.52 18.66
N GLU A 100 12.76 -3.41 19.39
CA GLU A 100 12.29 -2.14 19.98
C GLU A 100 13.18 -1.67 21.14
N LEU A 101 13.85 -2.61 21.83
CA LEU A 101 14.72 -2.33 22.97
C LEU A 101 16.18 -2.00 22.60
N ASN A 102 16.54 -1.95 21.31
CA ASN A 102 17.90 -1.67 20.82
C ASN A 102 18.04 -0.26 20.26
#